data_AF-A0A963JB72-F1
#
_entry.id   AF-A0A963JB72-F1
#
_cell.length_a   1.000
_cell.length_b   1.000
_cell.length_c   1.000
_cell.angle_alpha   90.00
_cell.angle_beta   90.00
_cell.angle_gamma   90.00
#
_symmetry.space_group_name_H-M   'P 1'
#
loop_
_entity.id
_entity.type
_entity.pdbx_description
1 polymer ?
#
loop_
_entity_poly.entity_id
_entity_poly.type
_entity_poly.pdbx_seq_one_letter_code
_entity_poly.pdbx_strand_id
1 'polypeptide(L)'
;MHACHRLRLIGRRFGLGQRALRWAPAAALALACAVPNSFAVVRADARGLAHFGNHAASREARLIARWAFVSGDRGPHAVVVVDKKNAKAFVFDAVGTLRGAAPVLLGSAIGDHTVPGVGDKPLSQVRPEERTTPAGRFVAEPGVNQRGEDVVWVDYDAAVSMHRVRANVKSERRLQRLASKTAADNRISFGCINMPVRFYEDVFSPLVHSAGAVIYVLPETRSAAEFFGVSEQQVRAATAQTRGPGREGASSDTP
;
A
#
# COMPACT_ATOMS: atom_id res chain seq x y z
N MET A 1 -21.45 15.29 39.13
CA MET A 1 -20.74 15.88 40.29
C MET A 1 -19.28 15.97 39.84
N HIS A 2 -18.59 17.09 39.63
CA HIS A 2 -18.65 18.43 40.23
C HIS A 2 -18.61 19.54 39.16
N ALA A 3 -19.36 20.60 39.43
CA ALA A 3 -19.25 21.93 38.85
C ALA A 3 -18.59 22.87 39.87
N CYS A 4 -17.83 23.87 39.40
CA CYS A 4 -17.61 25.22 39.97
C CYS A 4 -16.31 25.79 39.36
N HIS A 5 -16.15 27.06 38.96
CA HIS A 5 -16.75 28.28 39.45
C HIS A 5 -16.82 29.35 38.35
N ARG A 6 -17.90 30.14 38.37
CA ARG A 6 -18.05 31.44 37.71
C ARG A 6 -17.14 32.49 38.35
N LEU A 7 -16.74 33.51 37.58
CA LEU A 7 -16.77 34.89 38.07
C LEU A 7 -17.24 35.85 36.96
N ARG A 8 -18.28 36.62 37.28
CA ARG A 8 -18.83 37.76 36.52
C ARG A 8 -18.29 39.06 37.13
N LEU A 9 -17.94 40.04 36.31
CA LEU A 9 -17.99 41.48 36.59
C LEU A 9 -18.41 42.16 35.26
N ILE A 10 -19.61 42.75 35.12
CA ILE A 10 -19.98 44.15 35.42
C ILE A 10 -18.89 45.11 34.86
N GLY A 11 -19.07 45.94 33.84
CA GLY A 11 -20.25 46.65 33.34
C GLY A 11 -19.98 48.15 33.48
N ARG A 12 -19.81 48.90 32.38
CA ARG A 12 -19.95 50.37 32.32
C ARG A 12 -20.03 50.86 30.86
N ARG A 13 -21.15 51.51 30.54
CA ARG A 13 -21.38 52.31 29.33
C ARG A 13 -21.06 53.77 29.64
N PHE A 14 -20.33 54.43 28.75
CA PHE A 14 -20.21 55.89 28.51
C PHE A 14 -19.63 55.99 27.09
N GLY A 15 -19.96 56.88 26.18
CA GLY A 15 -20.77 58.08 26.10
C GLY A 15 -20.41 58.71 24.74
N LEU A 16 -21.37 59.34 24.08
CA LEU A 16 -21.27 59.87 22.72
C LEU A 16 -20.11 60.86 22.51
N GLY A 17 -19.52 60.83 21.31
CA GLY A 17 -18.58 61.83 20.82
C GLY A 17 -18.44 61.75 19.30
N GLN A 18 -19.42 62.29 18.58
CA GLN A 18 -19.31 62.51 17.14
C GLN A 18 -18.28 63.61 16.89
N ARG A 19 -17.16 63.27 16.23
CA ARG A 19 -16.28 64.24 15.57
C ARG A 19 -16.13 63.80 14.12
N ALA A 20 -16.75 64.56 13.23
CA ALA A 20 -16.53 64.49 11.80
C ALA A 20 -15.07 64.86 11.52
N LEU A 21 -14.28 63.89 11.03
CA LEU A 21 -12.96 64.15 10.50
C LEU A 21 -12.99 63.97 8.98
N ARG A 22 -12.59 65.04 8.31
CA ARG A 22 -12.60 65.25 6.87
C ARG A 22 -11.73 64.21 6.17
N TRP A 23 -12.23 63.72 5.04
CA TRP A 23 -11.54 62.82 4.14
C TRP A 23 -10.34 63.52 3.50
N ALA A 24 -9.16 62.90 3.58
CA ALA A 24 -8.05 63.13 2.67
C ALA A 24 -7.82 61.82 1.90
N PRO A 25 -7.74 61.83 0.56
CA PRO A 25 -7.43 60.61 -0.18
C PRO A 25 -5.94 60.33 -0.01
N ALA A 26 -5.59 59.34 0.80
CA ALA A 26 -4.26 58.76 0.75
C ALA A 26 -4.14 58.00 -0.57
N ALA A 27 -3.31 58.52 -1.48
CA ALA A 27 -2.94 57.85 -2.72
C ALA A 27 -2.39 56.45 -2.38
N ALA A 28 -3.14 55.42 -2.78
CA ALA A 28 -2.67 54.05 -2.68
C ALA A 28 -1.54 53.85 -3.70
N LEU A 29 -0.29 53.89 -3.23
CA LEU A 29 0.82 53.29 -3.96
C LEU A 29 0.56 51.78 -4.02
N ALA A 30 0.03 51.31 -5.14
CA ALA A 30 -0.02 49.89 -5.44
C ALA A 30 1.42 49.41 -5.64
N LEU A 31 2.06 48.92 -4.58
CA LEU A 31 3.17 47.99 -4.74
C LEU A 31 2.60 46.75 -5.42
N ALA A 32 2.82 46.63 -6.73
CA ALA A 32 2.70 45.37 -7.42
C ALA A 32 3.76 44.43 -6.84
N CYS A 33 3.42 43.73 -5.76
CA CYS A 33 4.11 42.52 -5.38
C CYS A 33 3.91 41.54 -6.54
N ALA A 34 4.86 41.52 -7.48
CA ALA A 34 4.99 40.44 -8.43
C ALA A 34 5.21 39.18 -7.60
N VAL A 35 4.13 38.46 -7.32
CA VAL A 35 4.19 37.12 -6.74
C VAL A 35 4.86 36.30 -7.83
N PRO A 36 6.12 35.84 -7.68
CA PRO A 36 6.65 34.92 -8.65
C PRO A 36 5.76 33.69 -8.56
N ASN A 37 4.96 33.46 -9.60
CA ASN A 37 4.23 32.23 -9.83
C ASN A 37 5.27 31.15 -10.18
N SER A 38 6.18 30.89 -9.25
CA SER A 38 7.03 29.72 -9.25
C SER A 38 6.16 28.58 -8.75
N PHE A 39 5.24 28.12 -9.59
CA PHE A 39 4.93 26.70 -9.58
C PHE A 39 6.25 26.03 -9.94
N ALA A 40 7.02 25.69 -8.90
CA ALA A 40 8.02 24.65 -9.05
C ALA A 40 7.23 23.45 -9.54
N VAL A 41 7.28 23.20 -10.85
CA VAL A 41 6.96 21.90 -11.40
C VAL A 41 7.94 20.99 -10.70
N VAL A 42 7.47 20.35 -9.62
CA VAL A 42 8.15 19.21 -9.05
C VAL A 42 8.30 18.27 -10.23
N ARG A 43 9.48 18.23 -10.83
CA ARG A 43 9.83 17.20 -11.79
C ARG A 43 9.58 15.91 -11.02
N ALA A 44 8.53 15.19 -11.41
CA ALA A 44 8.35 13.81 -10.98
C ALA A 44 9.68 13.13 -11.27
N ASP A 45 10.45 12.84 -10.22
CA ASP A 45 11.73 12.20 -10.37
C ASP A 45 11.47 10.91 -11.14
N ALA A 46 12.17 10.69 -12.24
CA ALA A 46 11.96 9.53 -13.10
C ALA A 46 12.53 8.24 -12.47
N ARG A 47 12.49 8.14 -11.14
CA ARG A 47 12.92 7.02 -10.32
C ARG A 47 11.68 6.28 -9.83
N GLY A 48 11.60 5.00 -10.19
CA GLY A 48 10.78 4.02 -9.46
C GLY A 48 9.39 3.76 -10.00
N LEU A 49 9.28 3.35 -11.26
CA LEU A 49 8.15 2.51 -11.65
C LEU A 49 8.38 1.10 -11.12
N ALA A 50 7.35 0.40 -10.66
CA ALA A 50 7.47 -1.02 -10.30
C ALA A 50 7.90 -1.84 -11.53
N HIS A 51 9.15 -2.30 -11.53
CA HIS A 51 9.73 -3.09 -12.61
C HIS A 51 9.76 -4.57 -12.25
N PHE A 52 8.95 -5.38 -12.93
CA PHE A 52 8.87 -6.83 -12.68
C PHE A 52 10.00 -7.63 -13.35
N GLY A 53 10.88 -6.98 -14.13
CA GLY A 53 11.89 -7.66 -14.94
C GLY A 53 11.27 -8.77 -15.80
N ASN A 54 11.92 -9.93 -15.79
CA ASN A 54 11.47 -11.13 -16.51
C ASN A 54 10.44 -11.96 -15.74
N HIS A 55 10.01 -11.52 -14.54
CA HIS A 55 9.02 -12.27 -13.79
C HIS A 55 7.63 -12.14 -14.44
N ALA A 56 7.01 -13.29 -14.70
CA ALA A 56 5.61 -13.36 -15.08
C ALA A 56 4.74 -12.79 -13.94
N ALA A 57 3.90 -11.83 -14.29
CA ALA A 57 2.98 -11.12 -13.40
C ALA A 57 1.74 -10.70 -14.19
N SER A 58 0.58 -10.79 -13.54
CA SER A 58 -0.70 -10.43 -14.15
C SER A 58 -0.78 -8.94 -14.50
N ARG A 59 -1.74 -8.60 -15.37
CA ARG A 59 -2.03 -7.19 -15.69
C ARG A 59 -2.39 -6.40 -14.43
N GLU A 60 -3.19 -6.99 -13.55
CA GLU A 60 -3.65 -6.37 -12.30
C GLU A 60 -2.48 -6.14 -11.33
N ALA A 61 -1.57 -7.10 -11.16
CA ALA A 61 -0.39 -6.92 -10.32
C ALA A 61 0.52 -5.80 -10.85
N ARG A 62 0.74 -5.74 -12.16
CA ARG A 62 1.53 -4.65 -12.78
C ARG A 62 0.84 -3.30 -12.62
N LEU A 63 -0.47 -3.26 -12.78
CA LEU A 63 -1.27 -2.04 -12.61
C LEU A 63 -1.14 -1.50 -11.19
N ILE A 64 -1.45 -2.31 -10.17
CA ILE A 64 -1.47 -1.86 -8.77
C ILE A 64 -0.07 -1.54 -8.28
N ALA A 65 0.94 -2.34 -8.62
CA ALA A 65 2.31 -2.01 -8.28
C ALA A 65 2.70 -0.64 -8.86
N ARG A 66 2.51 -0.41 -10.16
CA ARG A 66 2.86 0.88 -10.77
C ARG A 66 2.06 2.03 -10.18
N TRP A 67 0.75 1.83 -9.99
CA TRP A 67 -0.13 2.81 -9.37
C TRP A 67 0.42 3.23 -8.00
N ALA A 68 0.75 2.29 -7.12
CA ALA A 68 1.27 2.57 -5.79
C ALA A 68 2.52 3.47 -5.80
N PHE A 69 3.39 3.33 -6.80
CA PHE A 69 4.57 4.18 -6.96
C PHE A 69 4.23 5.54 -7.58
N VAL A 70 3.47 5.59 -8.69
CA VAL A 70 3.19 6.86 -9.39
C VAL A 70 2.22 7.77 -8.64
N SER A 71 1.30 7.20 -7.86
CA SER A 71 0.36 7.97 -7.03
C SER A 71 0.99 8.45 -5.72
N GLY A 72 2.11 7.85 -5.30
CA GLY A 72 2.71 8.07 -3.99
C GLY A 72 1.94 7.40 -2.83
N ASP A 73 0.93 6.58 -3.09
CA ASP A 73 0.08 5.95 -2.07
C ASP A 73 0.87 5.13 -1.03
N ARG A 74 1.99 4.52 -1.43
CA ARG A 74 2.87 3.77 -0.52
C ARG A 74 3.63 4.66 0.49
N GLY A 75 3.71 5.97 0.25
CA GLY A 75 4.60 6.87 0.99
C GLY A 75 6.09 6.51 0.78
N PRO A 76 6.93 6.55 1.84
CA PRO A 76 8.34 6.19 1.72
C PRO A 76 8.60 4.67 1.70
N HIS A 77 7.59 3.86 1.99
CA HIS A 77 7.76 2.43 2.29
C HIS A 77 8.00 1.57 1.05
N ALA A 78 8.50 0.37 1.28
CA ALA A 78 8.53 -0.68 0.27
C ALA A 78 7.10 -1.13 -0.13
N VAL A 79 6.97 -1.87 -1.23
CA VAL A 79 5.67 -2.35 -1.74
C VAL A 79 5.67 -3.86 -1.87
N VAL A 80 4.63 -4.50 -1.33
CA VAL A 80 4.37 -5.92 -1.54
C VAL A 80 3.04 -6.08 -2.25
N VAL A 81 3.02 -6.82 -3.35
CA VAL A 81 1.77 -7.13 -4.08
C VAL A 81 1.50 -8.61 -4.00
N VAL A 82 0.34 -8.98 -3.48
CA VAL A 82 -0.14 -10.37 -3.38
C VAL A 82 -1.26 -10.57 -4.41
N ASP A 83 -0.93 -11.24 -5.50
CA ASP A 83 -1.88 -11.62 -6.55
C ASP A 83 -2.59 -12.91 -6.15
N LYS A 84 -3.82 -12.78 -5.64
CA LYS A 84 -4.60 -13.92 -5.15
C LYS A 84 -4.98 -14.90 -6.26
N LYS A 85 -5.34 -14.40 -7.45
CA LYS A 85 -5.74 -15.23 -8.60
C LYS A 85 -4.58 -16.11 -9.08
N ASN A 86 -3.34 -15.64 -8.96
CA ASN A 86 -2.13 -16.37 -9.35
C ASN A 86 -1.34 -16.96 -8.17
N ALA A 87 -1.83 -16.83 -6.94
CA ALA A 87 -1.18 -17.28 -5.71
C ALA A 87 0.31 -16.89 -5.63
N LYS A 88 0.61 -15.62 -5.91
CA LYS A 88 1.99 -15.12 -6.05
C LYS A 88 2.20 -13.78 -5.36
N ALA A 89 3.33 -13.63 -4.67
CA ALA A 89 3.76 -12.38 -4.07
C ALA A 89 4.94 -11.77 -4.85
N PHE A 90 4.97 -10.45 -4.91
CA PHE A 90 6.06 -9.64 -5.47
C PHE A 90 6.48 -8.59 -4.45
N VAL A 91 7.77 -8.48 -4.16
CA VAL A 91 8.32 -7.54 -3.18
C VAL A 91 9.21 -6.55 -3.90
N PHE A 92 8.87 -5.26 -3.81
CA PHE A 92 9.61 -4.15 -4.38
C PHE A 92 10.20 -3.31 -3.25
N ASP A 93 11.43 -2.83 -3.40
CA ASP A 93 11.99 -1.86 -2.47
C ASP A 93 11.35 -0.47 -2.61
N ALA A 94 11.73 0.45 -1.72
CA ALA A 94 11.22 1.82 -1.68
C ALA A 94 11.51 2.65 -2.94
N VAL A 95 12.31 2.15 -3.89
CA VAL A 95 12.59 2.82 -5.17
C VAL A 95 12.02 2.05 -6.37
N GLY A 96 11.22 1.00 -6.15
CA GLY A 96 10.49 0.29 -7.21
C GLY A 96 11.25 -0.86 -7.85
N THR A 97 12.40 -1.25 -7.31
CA THR A 97 13.16 -2.42 -7.79
C THR A 97 12.56 -3.69 -7.21
N LEU A 98 12.23 -4.66 -8.07
CA LEU A 98 11.78 -5.98 -7.62
C LEU A 98 12.94 -6.70 -6.90
N ARG A 99 12.76 -6.98 -5.61
CA ARG A 99 13.71 -7.72 -4.77
C ARG A 99 13.47 -9.22 -4.83
N GLY A 100 12.25 -9.63 -5.11
CA GLY A 100 11.93 -11.01 -5.39
C GLY A 100 10.45 -11.26 -5.62
N ALA A 101 10.16 -12.45 -6.11
CA ALA A 101 8.80 -12.95 -6.26
C ALA A 101 8.74 -14.43 -5.90
N ALA A 102 7.65 -14.87 -5.27
CA ALA A 102 7.49 -16.26 -4.83
C ALA A 102 6.02 -16.72 -4.93
N PRO A 103 5.78 -18.02 -5.16
CA PRO A 103 4.46 -18.60 -4.91
C PRO A 103 4.12 -18.45 -3.42
N VAL A 104 2.84 -18.29 -3.12
CA VAL A 104 2.34 -18.23 -1.74
C VAL A 104 1.15 -19.16 -1.58
N LEU A 105 0.92 -19.64 -0.36
CA LEU A 105 -0.32 -20.30 0.03
C LEU A 105 -1.28 -19.27 0.61
N LEU A 106 -2.54 -19.39 0.26
CA LEU A 106 -3.61 -18.46 0.62
C LEU A 106 -4.72 -19.19 1.36
N GLY A 107 -5.68 -18.40 1.85
CA GLY A 107 -6.94 -18.89 2.40
C GLY A 107 -7.58 -19.93 1.48
N SER A 108 -8.13 -21.00 2.05
CA SER A 108 -8.76 -22.06 1.26
C SER A 108 -10.00 -21.60 0.50
N ALA A 109 -10.71 -20.58 1.00
CA ALA A 109 -11.85 -19.99 0.33
C ALA A 109 -11.42 -18.91 -0.67
N ILE A 110 -12.22 -18.77 -1.73
CA ILE A 110 -12.17 -17.63 -2.64
C ILE A 110 -13.05 -16.53 -2.05
N GLY A 111 -12.51 -15.32 -1.91
CA GLY A 111 -13.28 -14.18 -1.42
C GLY A 111 -12.41 -13.03 -0.96
N ASP A 112 -12.92 -11.81 -1.07
CA ASP A 112 -12.16 -10.57 -0.81
C ASP A 112 -12.38 -9.97 0.57
N HIS A 113 -13.41 -10.42 1.29
CA HIS A 113 -13.83 -9.85 2.56
C HIS A 113 -13.36 -10.68 3.75
N THR A 114 -13.03 -9.99 4.83
CA THR A 114 -12.90 -10.54 6.19
C THR A 114 -14.30 -10.71 6.78
N VAL A 115 -14.58 -11.87 7.38
CA VAL A 115 -15.80 -12.06 8.17
C VAL A 115 -15.63 -11.41 9.55
N PRO A 116 -16.56 -10.56 10.03
CA PRO A 116 -16.42 -9.91 11.33
C PRO A 116 -16.16 -10.89 12.48
N GLY A 117 -15.17 -10.57 13.32
CA GLY A 117 -14.78 -11.39 14.47
C GLY A 117 -14.10 -12.73 14.12
N VAL A 118 -13.72 -12.97 12.86
CA VAL A 118 -13.06 -14.23 12.48
C VAL A 118 -11.70 -14.42 13.18
N GLY A 119 -10.97 -13.33 13.45
CA GLY A 119 -9.68 -13.38 14.14
C GLY A 119 -9.77 -13.86 15.59
N ASP A 120 -10.92 -13.68 16.25
CA ASP A 120 -11.16 -14.10 17.63
C ASP A 120 -11.63 -15.56 17.75
N LYS A 121 -11.97 -16.20 16.62
CA LYS A 121 -12.45 -17.58 16.62
C LYS A 121 -11.30 -18.57 16.80
N PRO A 122 -11.48 -19.62 17.61
CA PRO A 122 -10.64 -20.80 17.52
C PRO A 122 -10.61 -21.34 16.09
N LEU A 123 -9.45 -21.79 15.59
CA LEU A 123 -9.32 -22.30 14.21
C LEU A 123 -10.30 -23.43 13.88
N SER A 124 -10.68 -24.26 14.86
CA SER A 124 -11.67 -25.32 14.69
C SER A 124 -13.09 -24.81 14.40
N GLN A 125 -13.38 -23.54 14.74
CA GLN A 125 -14.67 -22.88 14.54
C GLN A 125 -14.71 -21.97 13.31
N VAL A 126 -13.57 -21.74 12.64
CA VAL A 126 -13.52 -20.98 11.38
C VAL A 126 -14.06 -21.87 10.27
N ARG A 127 -15.23 -21.50 9.75
CA ARG A 127 -15.95 -22.28 8.74
C ARG A 127 -15.20 -22.25 7.41
N PRO A 128 -15.32 -23.28 6.55
CA PRO A 128 -14.59 -23.35 5.28
C PRO A 128 -14.71 -22.08 4.42
N GLU A 129 -15.88 -21.47 4.34
CA GLU A 129 -16.18 -20.25 3.59
C GLU A 129 -15.59 -18.97 4.20
N GLU A 130 -15.22 -19.00 5.49
CA GLU A 130 -14.63 -17.87 6.20
C GLU A 130 -13.10 -17.80 6.03
N ARG A 131 -12.49 -18.83 5.45
CA ARG A 131 -11.03 -18.98 5.30
C ARG A 131 -10.51 -18.21 4.10
N THR A 132 -10.83 -16.92 4.01
CA THR A 132 -10.41 -16.02 2.93
C THR A 132 -9.09 -15.32 3.29
N THR A 133 -8.28 -14.99 2.28
CA THR A 133 -7.25 -13.96 2.44
C THR A 133 -7.88 -12.63 2.01
N PRO A 134 -8.03 -11.65 2.91
CA PRO A 134 -8.74 -10.41 2.58
C PRO A 134 -7.99 -9.60 1.52
N ALA A 135 -8.72 -9.03 0.58
CA ALA A 135 -8.17 -8.05 -0.35
C ALA A 135 -8.11 -6.67 0.32
N GLY A 136 -7.10 -5.86 0.00
CA GLY A 136 -6.93 -4.59 0.68
C GLY A 136 -5.55 -3.97 0.54
N ARG A 137 -5.43 -2.77 1.10
CA ARG A 137 -4.17 -2.06 1.33
C ARG A 137 -3.89 -2.10 2.83
N PHE A 138 -2.75 -2.65 3.21
CA PHE A 138 -2.36 -2.87 4.59
C PHE A 138 -0.97 -2.28 4.85
N VAL A 139 -0.76 -1.73 6.03
CA VAL A 139 0.60 -1.38 6.50
C VAL A 139 1.16 -2.62 7.17
N ALA A 140 2.35 -3.05 6.76
CA ALA A 140 3.00 -4.22 7.32
C ALA A 140 3.48 -3.96 8.74
N GLU A 141 3.10 -4.83 9.68
CA GLU A 141 3.52 -4.72 11.08
C GLU A 141 4.31 -5.98 11.49
N PRO A 142 5.63 -5.89 11.67
CA PRO A 142 6.40 -6.97 12.28
C PRO A 142 5.88 -7.29 13.69
N GLY A 143 5.82 -8.57 14.02
CA GLY A 143 5.38 -9.00 15.34
C GLY A 143 5.71 -10.46 15.60
N VAL A 144 5.18 -10.98 16.70
CA VAL A 144 5.38 -12.35 17.13
C VAL A 144 4.02 -13.02 17.34
N ASN A 145 3.87 -14.24 16.86
CA ASN A 145 2.63 -15.00 17.06
C ASN A 145 2.61 -15.72 18.40
N GLN A 146 1.49 -16.39 18.73
CA GLN A 146 1.31 -17.11 20.00
C GLN A 146 2.29 -18.27 20.24
N ARG A 147 3.02 -18.74 19.21
CA ARG A 147 4.08 -19.76 19.31
C ARG A 147 5.47 -19.16 19.45
N GLY A 148 5.61 -17.84 19.54
CA GLY A 148 6.90 -17.17 19.67
C GLY A 148 7.67 -17.00 18.35
N GLU A 149 7.07 -17.32 17.21
CA GLU A 149 7.71 -17.10 15.90
C GLU A 149 7.38 -15.70 15.39
N ASP A 150 8.36 -15.02 14.84
CA ASP A 150 8.18 -13.76 14.13
C ASP A 150 7.32 -13.95 12.87
N VAL A 151 6.47 -12.96 12.64
CA VAL A 151 5.51 -12.86 11.53
C VAL A 151 5.39 -11.40 11.11
N VAL A 152 4.80 -11.16 9.94
CA VAL A 152 4.37 -9.80 9.55
C VAL A 152 2.84 -9.79 9.50
N TRP A 153 2.20 -9.03 10.37
CA TRP A 153 0.76 -8.84 10.37
C TRP A 153 0.33 -8.05 9.13
N VAL A 154 -0.77 -8.50 8.52
CA VAL A 154 -1.42 -7.84 7.38
C VAL A 154 -2.73 -7.22 7.83
N ASP A 155 -3.57 -8.03 8.47
CA ASP A 155 -4.83 -7.61 9.07
C ASP A 155 -4.86 -8.20 10.48
N TYR A 156 -4.53 -7.36 11.46
CA TYR A 156 -4.37 -7.80 12.85
C TYR A 156 -5.70 -8.27 13.45
N ASP A 157 -6.79 -7.54 13.20
CA ASP A 157 -8.14 -7.88 13.69
C ASP A 157 -8.67 -9.17 13.08
N ALA A 158 -8.28 -9.48 11.83
CA ALA A 158 -8.59 -10.77 11.19
C ALA A 158 -7.63 -11.90 11.59
N ALA A 159 -6.61 -11.62 12.40
CA ALA A 159 -5.50 -12.53 12.70
C ALA A 159 -4.78 -13.07 11.43
N VAL A 160 -4.70 -12.25 10.37
CA VAL A 160 -4.05 -12.61 9.11
C VAL A 160 -2.62 -12.05 9.08
N SER A 161 -1.66 -12.95 8.89
CA SER A 161 -0.24 -12.60 8.76
C SER A 161 0.41 -13.22 7.52
N MET A 162 1.49 -12.61 7.06
CA MET A 162 2.46 -13.21 6.16
C MET A 162 3.55 -13.91 6.98
N HIS A 163 3.79 -15.19 6.72
CA HIS A 163 4.80 -15.95 7.44
C HIS A 163 5.36 -17.14 6.64
N ARG A 164 6.44 -17.75 7.15
CA ARG A 164 7.01 -18.98 6.60
C ARG A 164 5.98 -20.09 6.46
N VAL A 165 6.08 -20.89 5.40
CA VAL A 165 5.36 -22.15 5.32
C VAL A 165 5.77 -23.09 6.46
N ARG A 166 4.79 -23.69 7.13
CA ARG A 166 4.98 -24.72 8.16
C ARG A 166 4.54 -26.07 7.61
N ALA A 167 5.45 -27.02 7.48
CA ALA A 167 5.20 -28.33 6.86
C ALA A 167 4.98 -29.45 7.90
N ASN A 168 4.39 -29.12 9.04
CA ASN A 168 4.28 -30.03 10.19
C ASN A 168 3.20 -31.11 9.98
N VAL A 169 2.20 -30.84 9.12
CA VAL A 169 1.12 -31.78 8.79
C VAL A 169 1.32 -32.33 7.38
N LYS A 170 1.80 -33.57 7.27
CA LYS A 170 2.18 -34.19 5.99
C LYS A 170 1.03 -34.25 4.98
N SER A 171 -0.20 -34.52 5.44
CA SER A 171 -1.39 -34.61 4.58
C SER A 171 -1.77 -33.28 3.91
N GLU A 172 -1.34 -32.14 4.47
CA GLU A 172 -1.59 -30.82 3.85
C GLU A 172 -0.72 -30.58 2.61
N ARG A 173 0.42 -31.28 2.49
CA ARG A 173 1.34 -31.19 1.34
C ARG A 173 1.76 -29.76 0.97
N ARG A 174 1.96 -28.88 1.97
CA ARG A 174 2.18 -27.44 1.75
C ARG A 174 3.38 -27.11 0.85
N LEU A 175 4.48 -27.86 0.98
CA LEU A 175 5.66 -27.64 0.13
C LEU A 175 5.38 -28.05 -1.32
N GLN A 176 4.66 -29.14 -1.53
CA GLN A 176 4.25 -29.59 -2.87
C GLN A 176 3.27 -28.60 -3.50
N ARG A 177 2.34 -28.03 -2.71
CA ARG A 177 1.45 -26.95 -3.16
C ARG A 177 2.26 -25.74 -3.62
N LEU A 178 3.21 -25.26 -2.82
CA LEU A 178 4.08 -24.14 -3.23
C LEU A 178 4.89 -24.43 -4.51
N ALA A 179 5.24 -25.69 -4.77
CA ALA A 179 5.93 -26.11 -5.99
C ALA A 179 5.00 -26.39 -7.18
N SER A 180 3.68 -26.37 -6.98
CA SER A 180 2.70 -26.60 -8.04
C SER A 180 2.67 -25.45 -9.05
N LYS A 181 2.26 -25.78 -10.28
CA LYS A 181 2.01 -24.82 -11.35
C LYS A 181 0.64 -24.11 -11.23
N THR A 182 -0.31 -24.67 -10.50
CA THR A 182 -1.69 -24.15 -10.47
C THR A 182 -1.96 -23.37 -9.19
N ALA A 183 -2.52 -22.16 -9.33
CA ALA A 183 -2.86 -21.33 -8.18
C ALA A 183 -3.95 -21.95 -7.29
N ALA A 184 -4.78 -22.85 -7.84
CA ALA A 184 -5.80 -23.58 -7.10
C ALA A 184 -5.18 -24.52 -6.05
N ASP A 185 -4.03 -25.13 -6.34
CA ASP A 185 -3.33 -25.99 -5.39
C ASP A 185 -2.82 -25.21 -4.17
N ASN A 186 -2.66 -23.90 -4.28
CA ASN A 186 -2.11 -23.06 -3.23
C ASN A 186 -3.17 -22.59 -2.21
N ARG A 187 -4.41 -23.06 -2.31
CA ARG A 187 -5.52 -22.76 -1.40
C ARG A 187 -5.59 -23.78 -0.27
N ILE A 188 -5.19 -23.38 0.93
CA ILE A 188 -5.14 -24.31 2.09
C ILE A 188 -5.15 -23.63 3.46
N SER A 189 -4.79 -22.35 3.56
CA SER A 189 -4.68 -21.69 4.87
C SER A 189 -6.05 -21.23 5.39
N PHE A 190 -6.06 -20.71 6.62
CA PHE A 190 -7.23 -20.05 7.22
C PHE A 190 -7.35 -18.57 6.85
N GLY A 191 -6.43 -18.05 6.02
CA GLY A 191 -6.38 -16.66 5.59
C GLY A 191 -4.96 -16.10 5.54
N CYS A 192 -4.08 -16.55 6.44
CA CYS A 192 -2.65 -16.23 6.44
C CYS A 192 -1.98 -16.54 5.10
N ILE A 193 -1.02 -15.71 4.71
CA ILE A 193 -0.26 -15.84 3.47
C ILE A 193 1.04 -16.57 3.79
N ASN A 194 1.22 -17.79 3.30
CA ASN A 194 2.42 -18.58 3.61
C ASN A 194 3.40 -18.57 2.44
N MET A 195 4.68 -18.37 2.71
CA MET A 195 5.70 -18.29 1.67
C MET A 195 6.89 -19.22 1.95
N PRO A 196 7.71 -19.56 0.93
CA PRO A 196 8.93 -20.33 1.12
C PRO A 196 9.84 -19.70 2.19
N VAL A 197 10.45 -20.53 3.04
CA VAL A 197 11.29 -20.05 4.16
C VAL A 197 12.38 -19.09 3.67
N ARG A 198 13.16 -19.48 2.66
CA ARG A 198 14.22 -18.61 2.10
C ARG A 198 13.69 -17.28 1.57
N PHE A 199 12.51 -17.27 0.95
CA PHE A 199 11.92 -16.01 0.48
C PHE A 199 11.51 -15.11 1.65
N TYR A 200 11.01 -15.69 2.74
CA TYR A 200 10.69 -14.96 3.96
C TYR A 200 11.95 -14.36 4.59
N GLU A 201 12.96 -15.19 4.84
CA GLU A 201 14.18 -14.82 5.56
C GLU A 201 15.10 -13.90 4.76
N ASP A 202 15.28 -14.16 3.46
CA ASP A 202 16.32 -13.50 2.67
C ASP A 202 15.81 -12.24 1.97
N VAL A 203 14.48 -12.11 1.79
CA VAL A 203 13.88 -11.03 0.99
C VAL A 203 12.81 -10.27 1.76
N PHE A 204 11.75 -10.96 2.19
CA PHE A 204 10.56 -10.29 2.69
C PHE A 204 10.77 -9.65 4.07
N SER A 205 11.17 -10.45 5.07
CA SER A 205 11.32 -9.97 6.45
C SER A 205 12.37 -8.86 6.57
N PRO A 206 13.60 -8.98 6.02
CA PRO A 206 14.60 -7.92 6.13
C PRO A 206 14.15 -6.59 5.51
N LEU A 207 13.44 -6.66 4.38
CA LEU A 207 12.94 -5.46 3.70
C LEU A 207 11.82 -4.79 4.50
N VAL A 208 10.88 -5.55 5.07
CA VAL A 208 9.83 -4.99 5.93
C VAL A 208 10.45 -4.32 7.16
N HIS A 209 11.42 -4.96 7.82
CA HIS A 209 12.06 -4.41 9.02
C HIS A 209 12.92 -3.16 8.74
N SER A 210 13.56 -3.08 7.57
CA SER A 210 14.46 -1.97 7.24
C SER A 210 13.75 -0.74 6.65
N ALA A 211 12.71 -0.96 5.84
CA ALA A 211 12.05 0.11 5.08
C ALA A 211 10.57 0.32 5.44
N GLY A 212 10.00 -0.57 6.26
CA GLY A 212 8.54 -0.75 6.31
C GLY A 212 7.99 -1.22 4.96
N ALA A 213 6.72 -1.63 4.93
CA ALA A 213 6.06 -1.98 3.68
C ALA A 213 4.57 -1.65 3.69
N VAL A 214 4.04 -1.30 2.52
CA VAL A 214 2.60 -1.33 2.24
C VAL A 214 2.32 -2.59 1.42
N ILE A 215 1.40 -3.41 1.90
CA ILE A 215 0.98 -4.68 1.31
C ILE A 215 -0.35 -4.45 0.59
N TYR A 216 -0.36 -4.68 -0.72
CA TYR A 216 -1.57 -4.67 -1.55
C TYR A 216 -1.95 -6.11 -1.87
N VAL A 217 -3.02 -6.58 -1.24
CA VAL A 217 -3.61 -7.89 -1.56
C VAL A 217 -4.69 -7.68 -2.61
N LEU A 218 -4.49 -8.23 -3.80
CA LEU A 218 -5.37 -7.99 -4.95
C LEU A 218 -6.68 -8.77 -4.82
N PRO A 219 -7.81 -8.19 -5.23
CA PRO A 219 -9.09 -8.89 -5.20
C PRO A 219 -9.14 -10.06 -6.18
N GLU A 220 -10.04 -10.99 -5.89
CA GLU A 220 -10.29 -12.16 -6.74
C GLU A 220 -11.74 -12.34 -7.17
N THR A 221 -12.69 -11.60 -6.57
CA THR A 221 -14.10 -11.63 -6.98
C THR A 221 -14.52 -10.42 -7.81
N ARG A 222 -13.60 -9.48 -8.03
CA ARG A 222 -13.77 -8.28 -8.87
C ARG A 222 -12.43 -7.83 -9.46
N SER A 223 -12.44 -6.77 -10.25
CA SER A 223 -11.21 -6.22 -10.81
C SER A 223 -10.43 -5.41 -9.77
N ALA A 224 -9.09 -5.45 -9.86
CA ALA A 224 -8.24 -4.64 -8.99
C ALA A 224 -8.43 -3.14 -9.25
N ALA A 225 -8.69 -2.74 -10.49
CA ALA A 225 -8.97 -1.37 -10.87
C ALA A 225 -10.21 -0.82 -10.14
N GLU A 226 -11.31 -1.57 -10.16
CA GLU A 226 -12.53 -1.21 -9.43
C GLU A 226 -12.31 -1.19 -7.92
N PHE A 227 -11.69 -2.23 -7.36
CA PHE A 227 -11.50 -2.37 -5.91
C PHE A 227 -10.67 -1.23 -5.31
N PHE A 228 -9.57 -0.84 -5.97
CA PHE A 228 -8.68 0.22 -5.51
C PHE A 228 -9.02 1.61 -6.08
N GLY A 229 -10.08 1.73 -6.90
CA GLY A 229 -10.43 3.00 -7.54
C GLY A 229 -9.37 3.51 -8.51
N VAL A 230 -8.66 2.61 -9.21
CA VAL A 230 -7.51 2.93 -10.08
C VAL A 230 -7.93 3.02 -11.54
N SER A 231 -7.59 4.13 -12.20
CA SER A 231 -7.71 4.24 -13.66
C SER A 231 -6.48 3.68 -14.37
N GLU A 232 -6.67 2.61 -15.16
CA GLU A 232 -5.60 2.05 -16.00
C GLU A 232 -5.00 3.09 -16.96
N GLN A 233 -5.82 4.00 -17.48
CA GLN A 233 -5.38 5.05 -18.42
C GLN A 233 -4.46 6.06 -17.74
N GLN A 234 -4.81 6.51 -16.53
CA GLN A 234 -3.97 7.45 -15.76
C GLN A 234 -2.62 6.83 -15.41
N VAL A 235 -2.60 5.57 -14.96
CA VAL A 235 -1.35 4.87 -14.64
C VAL A 235 -0.48 4.69 -15.89
N ARG A 236 -1.08 4.37 -17.04
CA ARG A 236 -0.35 4.27 -18.31
C ARG A 236 0.25 5.61 -18.74
N ALA A 237 -0.52 6.68 -18.67
CA ALA A 237 -0.05 8.03 -19.02
C ALA A 237 1.11 8.47 -18.12
N ALA A 238 0.97 8.31 -16.80
CA ALA A 238 2.03 8.61 -15.84
C ALA A 238 3.30 7.79 -16.10
N THR A 239 3.15 6.47 -16.33
CA THR A 239 4.27 5.57 -16.65
C THR A 239 5.00 5.99 -17.93
N ALA A 240 4.28 6.44 -18.96
CA ALA A 240 4.87 6.89 -20.22
C ALA A 240 5.66 8.20 -20.06
N GLN A 241 5.14 9.14 -19.27
CA GLN A 241 5.82 10.40 -18.96
C GLN A 241 7.12 10.17 -18.17
N THR A 242 7.12 9.22 -17.23
CA THR A 242 8.32 8.84 -16.46
C THR A 242 9.43 8.23 -17.32
N ARG A 243 9.11 7.66 -18.50
CA ARG A 243 10.13 7.06 -19.38
C ARG A 243 10.87 8.07 -20.26
N GLY A 244 10.33 9.28 -20.44
CA GLY A 244 10.91 10.33 -21.31
C GLY A 244 11.04 9.93 -22.79
N PRO A 245 11.12 10.89 -23.73
CA PRO A 245 11.59 10.60 -25.07
C PRO A 245 13.05 10.14 -24.96
N GLY A 246 13.36 8.97 -25.53
CA GLY A 246 14.69 8.40 -25.50
C GLY A 246 15.72 9.39 -26.04
N ARG A 247 16.91 9.41 -25.43
CA ARG A 247 18.13 9.88 -26.11
C ARG A 247 18.32 8.98 -27.33
N GLU A 248 17.78 9.38 -28.48
CA GLU A 248 18.27 8.92 -29.77
C GLU A 248 19.76 9.26 -29.83
N GLY A 249 20.55 8.26 -30.20
CA GLY A 249 22.00 8.33 -30.17
C GLY A 249 22.50 9.50 -31.01
N ALA A 250 23.31 10.35 -30.39
CA ALA A 250 24.28 11.15 -31.13
C ALA A 250 25.30 10.16 -31.73
N SER A 251 25.05 9.66 -32.93
CA SER A 251 26.09 9.12 -33.80
C SER A 251 26.94 10.31 -34.24
N SER A 252 28.09 10.48 -33.62
CA SER A 252 29.14 11.37 -34.11
C SER A 252 29.85 10.68 -35.28
N ASP A 253 29.29 10.78 -36.47
CA ASP A 253 30.08 10.65 -37.70
C ASP A 253 30.76 12.00 -37.93
N THR A 254 32.08 12.01 -37.79
CA THR A 254 32.93 13.11 -38.24
C THR A 254 33.66 12.62 -39.50
N PRO A 255 33.70 13.41 -40.59
CA PRO A 255 34.38 13.05 -41.83
C PRO A 255 35.90 12.96 -41.70
#